data_AF-E1RBV4-F1
#
_entry.id   AF-E1RBV4-F1
#
_cell.length_a   1.000
_cell.length_b   1.000
_cell.length_c   1.000
_cell.angle_alpha   90.00
_cell.angle_beta   90.00
_cell.angle_gamma   90.00
#
_symmetry.space_group_name_H-M   'P 1'
#
loop_
_entity.id
_entity.type
_entity.pdbx_description
1 polymer ?
#
loop_
_entity_poly.entity_id
_entity_poly.type
_entity_poly.pdbx_seq_one_letter_code
_entity_poly.pdbx_strand_id
1 'polypeptide(L)'
;MRLDKRLFIKYNNVMIVREIYAEKIMEDLSTLNLKKVLLFGSYAMNKQTEDSDIDLLVVLDENYLPETDDDWLETKMRVRRLLRGINDDVGIDLLTAQKLVL
;
A
#
# COMPACT_ATOMS: atom_id res chain seq x y z
N MET A 1 -9.49 -21.08 25.40
CA MET A 1 -8.12 -21.07 24.83
C MET A 1 -7.75 -19.61 24.57
N ARG A 2 -6.82 -19.03 25.34
CA ARG A 2 -6.36 -17.64 25.15
C ARG A 2 -5.52 -17.58 23.86
N LEU A 3 -5.95 -16.79 22.89
CA LEU A 3 -5.21 -16.56 21.66
C LEU A 3 -3.92 -15.78 21.95
N ASP A 4 -2.81 -16.30 21.42
CA ASP A 4 -1.48 -15.71 21.45
C ASP A 4 -1.45 -14.45 20.56
N LYS A 5 -1.06 -13.31 21.15
CA LYS A 5 -1.00 -12.00 20.50
C LYS A 5 0.14 -11.85 19.48
N ARG A 6 0.98 -12.87 19.29
CA ARG A 6 2.12 -12.85 18.33
C ARG A 6 1.74 -13.25 16.90
N LEU A 7 0.49 -13.63 16.65
CA LEU A 7 0.02 -14.16 15.35
C LEU A 7 -0.59 -13.10 14.41
N PHE A 8 -0.17 -11.83 14.51
CA PHE A 8 -0.57 -10.73 13.60
C PHE A 8 -0.01 -10.85 12.17
N ILE A 9 0.58 -12.00 11.82
CA ILE A 9 1.07 -12.34 10.47
C ILE A 9 -0.05 -12.96 9.59
N LYS A 10 -1.28 -13.12 10.12
CA LYS A 10 -2.35 -13.85 9.41
C LYS A 10 -3.69 -13.09 9.36
N TYR A 11 -3.71 -11.88 8.80
CA TYR A 11 -4.92 -11.36 8.18
C TYR A 11 -4.67 -11.18 6.69
N ASN A 12 -5.23 -12.09 5.89
CA ASN A 12 -5.38 -11.92 4.45
C ASN A 12 -6.03 -10.56 4.17
N ASN A 13 -5.43 -9.76 3.30
CA ASN A 13 -6.09 -8.81 2.40
C ASN A 13 -7.17 -7.86 2.97
N VAL A 14 -7.02 -7.27 4.16
CA VAL A 14 -7.89 -6.13 4.53
C VAL A 14 -7.10 -5.05 5.25
N MET A 15 -6.98 -3.95 4.53
CA MET A 15 -6.43 -2.67 4.91
C MET A 15 -7.54 -1.90 5.66
N ILE A 16 -7.33 -1.47 6.90
CA ILE A 16 -8.31 -0.58 7.57
C ILE A 16 -7.96 0.87 7.23
N VAL A 17 -8.16 1.25 5.98
CA VAL A 17 -8.60 2.61 5.65
C VAL A 17 -10.13 2.51 5.67
N ARG A 18 -10.89 3.52 6.11
CA ARG A 18 -12.37 3.49 6.03
C ARG A 18 -12.83 2.78 4.75
N GLU A 19 -13.80 1.86 4.85
CA GLU A 19 -14.15 0.84 3.82
C GLU A 19 -14.04 1.36 2.38
N ILE A 20 -14.51 2.60 2.12
CA ILE A 20 -14.48 3.29 0.83
C ILE A 20 -13.09 3.34 0.17
N TYR A 21 -12.05 3.81 0.86
CA TYR A 21 -10.73 3.96 0.23
C TYR A 21 -9.98 2.64 0.15
N ALA A 22 -10.19 1.74 1.12
CA ALA A 22 -9.48 0.48 1.13
C ALA A 22 -9.85 -0.42 -0.05
N GLU A 23 -11.14 -0.50 -0.36
CA GLU A 23 -11.64 -1.25 -1.51
C GLU A 23 -11.13 -0.66 -2.82
N LYS A 24 -11.25 0.66 -2.99
CA LYS A 24 -10.79 1.36 -4.21
C LYS A 24 -9.29 1.25 -4.44
N ILE A 25 -8.46 1.38 -3.38
CA ILE A 25 -7.01 1.16 -3.49
C ILE A 25 -6.71 -0.26 -3.95
N MET A 26 -7.37 -1.26 -3.38
CA MET A 26 -7.14 -2.66 -3.78
C MET A 26 -7.61 -2.95 -5.19
N GLU A 27 -8.73 -2.35 -5.63
CA GLU A 27 -9.23 -2.41 -7.00
C GLU A 27 -8.24 -1.78 -7.99
N ASP A 28 -7.82 -0.54 -7.73
CA ASP A 28 -6.89 0.21 -8.59
C ASP A 28 -5.54 -0.51 -8.73
N LEU A 29 -5.03 -1.11 -7.64
CA LEU A 29 -3.76 -1.84 -7.62
C LEU A 29 -3.87 -3.29 -8.11
N SER A 30 -5.08 -3.82 -8.37
CA SER A 30 -5.32 -5.23 -8.71
C SER A 30 -4.61 -5.69 -9.99
N THR A 31 -4.25 -4.76 -10.87
CA THR A 31 -3.53 -5.02 -12.12
C THR A 31 -2.03 -5.25 -11.94
N LEU A 32 -1.49 -4.96 -10.75
CA LEU A 32 -0.08 -5.16 -10.42
C LEU A 32 0.14 -6.52 -9.76
N ASN A 33 1.33 -7.08 -9.92
CA ASN A 33 1.73 -8.25 -9.14
C ASN A 33 2.18 -7.81 -7.73
N LEU A 34 1.25 -7.82 -6.79
CA LEU A 34 1.47 -7.34 -5.43
C LEU A 34 1.98 -8.45 -4.51
N LYS A 35 3.02 -8.15 -3.74
CA LYS A 35 3.41 -8.95 -2.58
C LYS A 35 2.60 -8.58 -1.35
N LYS A 36 2.52 -7.28 -1.05
CA LYS A 36 1.86 -6.71 0.13
C LYS A 36 1.43 -5.28 -0.15
N VAL A 37 0.33 -4.86 0.46
CA VAL A 37 -0.02 -3.45 0.65
C VAL A 37 -0.19 -3.23 2.14
N LEU A 38 0.50 -2.23 2.67
CA LEU A 38 0.52 -1.91 4.09
C LEU A 38 0.06 -0.47 4.26
N LEU A 39 -1.01 -0.29 5.02
CA LEU A 39 -1.41 1.01 5.54
C LEU A 39 -0.67 1.28 6.84
N PHE A 40 -0.12 2.48 6.97
CA PHE A 40 0.45 2.95 8.22
C PHE A 40 -0.04 4.37 8.54
N GLY A 41 0.61 5.05 9.47
CA GLY A 41 0.25 6.41 9.85
C GLY A 41 -1.09 6.52 10.59
N SER A 42 -1.74 7.67 10.45
CA SER A 42 -2.89 8.06 11.25
C SER A 42 -4.13 7.20 10.96
N TYR A 43 -4.35 6.84 9.70
CA TYR A 43 -5.46 5.96 9.27
C TYR A 43 -5.34 4.55 9.87
N ALA A 44 -4.13 3.98 9.93
CA ALA A 44 -3.92 2.67 10.56
C ALA A 44 -4.20 2.66 12.07
N MET A 45 -4.14 3.83 12.72
CA MET A 45 -4.32 3.99 14.17
C MET A 45 -5.71 4.52 14.56
N ASN A 46 -6.62 4.73 13.60
CA ASN A 46 -7.90 5.42 13.81
C ASN A 46 -7.75 6.82 14.44
N LYS A 47 -6.70 7.55 14.04
CA LYS A 47 -6.39 8.91 14.53
C LYS A 47 -6.38 9.96 13.41
N GLN A 48 -6.83 9.60 12.23
CA GLN A 48 -6.90 10.49 11.09
C GLN A 48 -7.87 11.65 11.34
N THR A 49 -7.48 12.82 10.85
CA THR A 49 -8.26 14.06 10.77
C THR A 49 -8.69 14.30 9.32
N GLU A 50 -9.47 15.36 9.07
CA GLU A 50 -9.87 15.76 7.71
C GLU A 50 -8.66 16.10 6.82
N ASP A 51 -7.58 16.59 7.42
CA ASP A 51 -6.33 16.95 6.73
C ASP A 51 -5.31 15.80 6.69
N SER A 52 -5.68 14.58 7.10
CA SER A 52 -4.75 13.45 7.10
C SER A 52 -4.60 12.83 5.71
N ASP A 53 -3.35 12.61 5.31
CA ASP A 53 -3.00 11.79 4.16
C ASP A 53 -3.14 10.29 4.47
N ILE A 54 -3.29 9.48 3.43
CA ILE A 54 -3.23 8.02 3.50
C ILE A 54 -1.78 7.57 3.24
N ASP A 55 -1.15 7.00 4.27
CA ASP A 55 0.22 6.50 4.18
C ASP A 55 0.26 5.03 3.73
N LEU A 56 0.83 4.76 2.55
CA LEU A 56 0.87 3.42 1.94
C LEU A 56 2.29 2.95 1.66
N LEU A 57 2.56 1.68 1.99
CA LEU A 57 3.69 0.92 1.48
C LEU A 57 3.16 -0.18 0.56
N VAL A 58 3.51 -0.08 -0.72
CA VAL A 58 3.20 -1.09 -1.74
C VAL A 58 4.46 -1.89 -2.03
N VAL A 59 4.39 -3.20 -1.77
CA VAL A 59 5.47 -4.14 -2.08
C VAL A 59 5.06 -4.95 -3.30
N LEU A 60 5.83 -4.84 -4.38
CA LEU A 60 5.62 -5.59 -5.62
C LEU A 60 6.36 -6.94 -5.57
N ASP A 61 5.77 -7.97 -6.18
CA ASP A 61 6.38 -9.32 -6.35
C ASP A 61 6.83 -9.53 -7.81
N GLU A 62 7.65 -8.61 -8.33
CA GLU A 62 8.15 -8.71 -9.71
C GLU A 62 9.45 -9.55 -9.76
N ASN A 63 9.75 -10.12 -10.93
CA ASN A 63 10.92 -10.98 -11.14
C ASN A 63 12.23 -10.22 -11.40
N TYR A 64 12.23 -8.90 -11.27
CA TYR A 64 13.39 -8.05 -11.44
C TYR A 64 13.45 -7.06 -10.26
N LEU A 65 14.63 -6.51 -10.00
CA LEU A 65 14.82 -5.40 -9.08
C LEU A 65 15.16 -4.13 -9.87
N PRO A 66 14.80 -2.94 -9.38
CA PRO A 66 15.18 -1.69 -10.02
C PRO A 66 16.65 -1.45 -9.66
N GLU A 67 17.50 -1.21 -10.66
CA GLU A 67 18.94 -1.08 -10.46
C GLU A 67 19.38 0.39 -10.40
N THR A 68 18.60 1.27 -11.02
CA THR A 68 18.86 2.72 -11.09
C THR A 68 17.78 3.52 -10.39
N ASP A 69 18.10 4.77 -10.03
CA ASP A 69 17.12 5.70 -9.46
C ASP A 69 15.92 5.93 -10.41
N ASP A 70 16.16 5.90 -11.72
CA ASP A 70 15.10 6.01 -12.74
C ASP A 70 14.18 4.79 -12.74
N ASP A 71 14.70 3.57 -12.55
CA ASP A 71 13.89 2.36 -12.43
C ASP A 71 13.02 2.39 -11.17
N TRP A 72 13.57 2.88 -10.05
CA TRP A 72 12.84 3.08 -8.81
C TRP A 72 11.75 4.14 -8.97
N LEU A 73 12.06 5.23 -9.66
CA LEU A 73 11.10 6.28 -9.96
C LEU A 73 9.95 5.76 -10.84
N GLU A 74 10.25 5.03 -11.90
CA GLU A 74 9.22 4.47 -12.78
C GLU A 74 8.35 3.45 -12.04
N THR A 75 8.94 2.64 -11.15
CA THR A 75 8.20 1.72 -10.26
C THR A 75 7.22 2.50 -9.37
N LYS A 76 7.68 3.58 -8.72
CA LYS A 76 6.83 4.45 -7.92
C LYS A 76 5.73 5.11 -8.75
N MET A 77 6.06 5.56 -9.97
CA MET A 77 5.12 6.23 -10.86
C MET A 77 4.03 5.30 -11.40
N ARG A 78 4.34 4.03 -11.67
CA ARG A 78 3.33 3.01 -12.02
C ARG A 78 2.25 2.91 -10.94
N VAL A 79 2.65 2.79 -9.68
CA VAL A 79 1.72 2.72 -8.54
C VAL A 79 0.94 4.03 -8.38
N ARG A 80 1.62 5.19 -8.45
CA ARG A 80 0.95 6.50 -8.36
C ARG A 80 -0.09 6.73 -9.45
N ARG A 81 0.17 6.30 -10.69
CA ARG A 81 -0.76 6.48 -11.82
C ARG A 81 -2.08 5.75 -11.56
N LEU A 82 -2.03 4.56 -10.96
CA LEU A 82 -3.23 3.79 -10.61
C LEU A 82 -4.02 4.46 -9.48
N LEU A 83 -3.33 4.99 -8.45
CA LEU A 83 -3.98 5.64 -7.31
C LEU A 83 -4.44 7.07 -7.57
N ARG A 84 -4.26 7.59 -8.79
CA ARG A 84 -4.51 9.01 -9.10
C ARG A 84 -5.95 9.43 -8.80
N GLY A 85 -6.93 8.57 -9.13
CA GLY A 85 -8.34 8.87 -8.89
C GLY A 85 -8.76 8.84 -7.42
N ILE A 86 -7.92 8.36 -6.50
CA ILE A 86 -8.09 8.52 -5.05
C ILE A 86 -7.34 9.76 -4.58
N ASN A 87 -6.17 10.01 -5.16
CA ASN A 87 -5.30 11.12 -4.80
C ASN A 87 -5.88 12.51 -5.14
N ASP A 88 -6.94 12.55 -5.97
CA ASP A 88 -7.74 13.75 -6.22
C ASP A 88 -8.69 14.10 -5.04
N ASP A 89 -9.05 13.10 -4.22
CA ASP A 89 -9.97 13.24 -3.08
C ASP A 89 -9.24 13.37 -1.73
N VAL A 90 -8.12 12.67 -1.58
CA VAL A 90 -7.33 12.59 -0.33
C VAL A 90 -5.85 12.44 -0.67
N GLY A 91 -4.96 13.12 0.05
CA GLY A 91 -3.53 12.98 -0.18
C GLY A 91 -3.04 11.56 0.13
N ILE A 92 -2.11 11.06 -0.66
CA ILE A 92 -1.46 9.76 -0.46
C ILE A 92 0.05 9.96 -0.36
N ASP A 93 0.62 9.62 0.79
CA ASP A 93 2.06 9.40 0.88
C ASP A 93 2.39 7.96 0.51
N LEU A 94 3.28 7.78 -0.45
CA LEU A 94 3.54 6.50 -1.07
C LEU A 94 5.01 6.11 -0.96
N LEU A 95 5.21 4.97 -0.31
CA LEU A 95 6.43 4.18 -0.37
C LEU A 95 6.22 2.96 -1.26
N THR A 96 7.21 2.65 -2.08
CA THR A 96 7.21 1.45 -2.92
C THR A 96 8.46 0.63 -2.64
N ALA A 97 8.30 -0.68 -2.58
CA ALA A 97 9.39 -1.63 -2.45
C ALA A 97 9.19 -2.79 -3.42
N GLN A 98 10.27 -3.48 -3.75
CA GLN A 98 10.22 -4.70 -4.53
C GLN A 98 10.77 -5.85 -3.70
N LYS A 99 10.09 -6.99 -3.73
CA LYS A 99 10.57 -8.18 -3.07
C LYS A 99 11.78 -8.72 -3.84
N LEU A 100 12.93 -8.79 -3.17
CA LEU A 100 14.07 -9.55 -3.67
C LEU A 100 13.71 -11.05 -3.60
N VAL A 101 13.71 -11.71 -4.76
CA VAL A 101 13.71 -13.17 -4.86
C VAL A 101 15.17 -13.60 -4.94
N LEU A 102 15.68 -14.19 -3.85
CA LEU A 102 16.99 -14.86 -3.80
C LEU A 102 16.85 -16.33 -4.20
#